data_AF-A0A7T0M4I4-F1
#
_entry.id   AF-A0A7T0M4I4-F1
#
_cell.length_a   1.000
_cell.length_b   1.000
_cell.length_c   1.000
_cell.angle_alpha   90.00
_cell.angle_beta   90.00
_cell.angle_gamma   90.00
#
_symmetry.space_group_name_H-M   'P 1'
#
loop_
_entity.id
_entity.type
_entity.pdbx_description
1 polymer ?
#
loop_
_entity_poly.entity_id
_entity_poly.type
_entity_poly.pdbx_seq_one_letter_code
_entity_poly.pdbx_strand_id
1 'polypeptide(L)'
;MLKWSVTKKSLKTKYYLKFIWNYLFLNYMFIYFNFKNKNDFFLLFYKYIYIYLKLFAHQTLFKNKVFLQKNILISEFKSLYKFNLLKRTDSIKVKTKSYYPEDVNKNFSKNLIRLLIIYLMLNTSISINTYKIHITQKIFYFYHSSNGIYITNFLNLIKIWKKMYYLIYNLFYFNINMLLFGSTAYKKEVFSFNFNLNKYFLKYLRYFNLYFTVEKFQINTVYKYVFYKLNLEGIKAAFILDTYHHKNSLYYLQKYYYFTIGITPLTQDITLTNFSIPIFLNTLMNQFFFYRLLLIIKKNAIKNQYLQKKKYWNLLQ
;
A
#
# COMPACT_ATOMS: atom_id res chain seq x y z
N MET A 1 -27.66 -14.46 -48.86
CA MET A 1 -28.24 -14.20 -47.52
C MET A 1 -27.21 -14.56 -46.45
N LEU A 2 -26.36 -13.60 -46.05
CA LEU A 2 -25.23 -13.82 -45.13
C LEU A 2 -25.69 -13.69 -43.66
N LYS A 3 -25.80 -14.81 -42.94
CA LYS A 3 -26.04 -14.82 -41.49
C LYS A 3 -24.79 -14.34 -40.76
N TRP A 4 -24.82 -13.13 -40.22
CA TRP A 4 -23.83 -12.64 -39.27
C TRP A 4 -23.89 -13.48 -37.99
N SER A 5 -22.88 -14.33 -37.78
CA SER A 5 -22.66 -14.98 -36.49
C SER A 5 -22.02 -13.98 -35.53
N VAL A 6 -22.78 -13.54 -34.53
CA VAL A 6 -22.24 -12.75 -33.43
C VAL A 6 -21.26 -13.63 -32.67
N THR A 7 -19.97 -13.41 -32.89
CA THR A 7 -18.91 -14.19 -32.25
C THR A 7 -18.98 -14.01 -30.73
N LYS A 8 -18.96 -15.14 -29.99
CA LYS A 8 -18.97 -15.22 -28.50
C LYS A 8 -17.95 -14.34 -27.78
N LYS A 9 -16.99 -13.72 -28.49
CA LYS A 9 -16.02 -12.75 -27.95
C LYS A 9 -16.67 -11.45 -27.46
N SER A 10 -17.77 -10.99 -28.05
CA SER A 10 -18.42 -9.71 -27.68
C SER A 10 -19.16 -9.77 -26.33
N LEU A 11 -19.65 -10.96 -25.94
CA LEU A 11 -20.30 -11.16 -24.65
C LEU A 11 -19.28 -11.14 -23.50
N LYS A 12 -18.12 -11.79 -23.68
CA LYS A 12 -17.05 -11.80 -22.66
C LYS A 12 -16.55 -10.40 -22.33
N THR A 13 -16.36 -9.54 -23.33
CA THR A 13 -15.94 -8.14 -23.12
C THR A 13 -17.02 -7.32 -22.43
N LYS A 14 -18.30 -7.53 -22.76
CA LYS A 14 -19.43 -6.83 -22.11
C LYS A 14 -19.57 -7.20 -20.62
N TYR A 15 -19.42 -8.48 -20.25
CA TYR A 15 -19.43 -8.89 -18.84
C TYR A 15 -18.20 -8.41 -18.08
N TYR A 16 -17.03 -8.39 -18.71
CA TYR A 16 -15.80 -7.91 -18.10
C TYR A 16 -15.84 -6.40 -17.84
N LEU A 17 -16.34 -5.61 -18.79
CA LEU A 17 -16.55 -4.17 -18.60
C LEU A 17 -17.61 -3.88 -17.54
N LYS A 18 -18.72 -4.63 -17.51
CA LYS A 18 -19.74 -4.52 -16.46
C LYS A 18 -19.18 -4.91 -15.08
N PHE A 19 -18.27 -5.88 -15.02
CA PHE A 19 -17.55 -6.26 -13.80
C PHE A 19 -16.62 -5.15 -13.31
N ILE A 20 -15.79 -4.58 -14.20
CA ILE A 20 -14.91 -3.46 -13.86
C ILE A 20 -15.74 -2.26 -13.38
N TRP A 21 -16.84 -1.95 -14.05
CA TRP A 21 -17.74 -0.87 -13.65
C TRP A 21 -18.38 -1.10 -12.28
N ASN A 22 -18.92 -2.30 -12.03
CA ASN A 22 -19.50 -2.63 -10.73
C ASN A 22 -18.45 -2.64 -9.61
N TYR A 23 -17.22 -3.06 -9.92
CA TYR A 23 -16.10 -3.05 -9.00
C TYR A 23 -15.64 -1.63 -8.65
N LEU A 24 -15.51 -0.76 -9.66
CA LEU A 24 -15.21 0.66 -9.46
C LEU A 24 -16.34 1.37 -8.72
N PHE A 25 -17.60 1.06 -9.02
CA PHE A 25 -18.77 1.61 -8.35
C PHE A 25 -18.84 1.19 -6.88
N LEU A 26 -18.55 -0.06 -6.53
CA LEU A 26 -18.50 -0.51 -5.13
C LEU A 26 -17.35 0.10 -4.35
N ASN A 27 -16.19 0.30 -4.98
CA ASN A 27 -15.08 1.03 -4.38
C ASN A 27 -15.41 2.51 -4.18
N TYR A 28 -16.11 3.13 -5.14
CA TYR A 28 -16.64 4.49 -5.00
C TYR A 28 -17.64 4.59 -3.84
N MET A 29 -18.59 3.65 -3.75
CA MET A 29 -19.56 3.58 -2.66
C MET A 29 -18.88 3.34 -1.30
N PHE A 30 -17.80 2.56 -1.25
CA PHE A 30 -17.02 2.33 -0.03
C PHE A 30 -16.28 3.59 0.45
N ILE A 31 -15.79 4.41 -0.47
CA ILE A 31 -15.09 5.67 -0.16
C ILE A 31 -16.09 6.78 0.21
N TYR A 32 -17.26 6.79 -0.43
CA TYR A 32 -18.25 7.87 -0.30
C TYR A 32 -19.23 7.64 0.85
N PHE A 33 -19.69 6.41 1.06
CA PHE A 33 -20.57 6.09 2.17
C PHE A 33 -19.76 5.67 3.39
N ASN A 34 -19.59 6.64 4.29
CA ASN A 34 -19.16 6.41 5.67
C ASN A 34 -20.29 5.65 6.39
N PHE A 35 -20.46 4.35 6.10
CA PHE A 35 -21.57 3.54 6.59
C PHE A 35 -21.63 3.59 8.12
N LYS A 36 -22.63 4.30 8.65
CA LYS A 36 -22.89 4.41 10.10
C LYS A 36 -23.18 3.05 10.72
N ASN A 37 -23.79 2.13 9.96
CA ASN A 37 -24.13 0.79 10.42
C ASN A 37 -23.22 -0.27 9.81
N LYS A 38 -22.43 -0.93 10.66
CA LYS A 38 -21.45 -1.95 10.27
C LYS A 38 -22.10 -3.21 9.69
N ASN A 39 -23.31 -3.55 10.12
CA ASN A 39 -23.98 -4.81 9.77
C ASN A 39 -24.50 -4.82 8.33
N ASP A 40 -25.02 -3.69 7.84
CA ASP A 40 -25.55 -3.57 6.49
C ASP A 40 -24.43 -3.66 5.44
N PHE A 41 -23.26 -3.10 5.75
CA PHE A 41 -22.06 -3.26 4.94
C PHE A 41 -21.62 -4.72 4.85
N PHE A 42 -21.55 -5.43 5.99
CA PHE A 42 -21.19 -6.84 5.98
C PHE A 42 -22.18 -7.67 5.18
N LEU A 43 -23.49 -7.40 5.30
CA LEU A 43 -24.52 -8.10 4.55
C LEU A 43 -24.38 -7.86 3.03
N LEU A 44 -24.16 -6.62 2.60
CA LEU A 44 -23.97 -6.26 1.19
C LEU A 44 -22.66 -6.84 0.64
N PHE A 45 -21.57 -6.79 1.41
CA PHE A 45 -20.28 -7.37 1.05
C PHE A 45 -20.35 -8.91 0.97
N TYR A 46 -21.04 -9.56 1.92
CA TYR A 46 -21.28 -11.01 1.88
C TYR A 46 -22.16 -11.41 0.70
N LYS A 47 -23.24 -10.66 0.43
CA LYS A 47 -24.08 -10.88 -0.76
C LYS A 47 -23.26 -10.71 -2.04
N TYR A 48 -22.37 -9.73 -2.10
CA TYR A 48 -21.51 -9.51 -3.26
C TYR A 48 -20.45 -10.60 -3.45
N ILE A 49 -19.72 -10.99 -2.39
CA ILE A 49 -18.80 -12.13 -2.43
C ILE A 49 -19.55 -13.41 -2.81
N TYR A 50 -20.75 -13.62 -2.27
CA TYR A 50 -21.58 -14.78 -2.59
C TYR A 50 -22.00 -14.78 -4.06
N ILE A 51 -22.44 -13.64 -4.60
CA ILE A 51 -22.78 -13.48 -6.02
C ILE A 51 -21.53 -13.67 -6.89
N TYR A 52 -20.39 -13.08 -6.52
CA TYR A 52 -19.10 -13.27 -7.19
C TYR A 52 -18.69 -14.73 -7.23
N LEU A 53 -18.70 -15.41 -6.08
CA LEU A 53 -18.40 -16.84 -5.96
C LEU A 53 -19.41 -17.70 -6.72
N LYS A 54 -20.69 -17.34 -6.76
CA LYS A 54 -21.73 -18.07 -7.51
C LYS A 54 -21.55 -17.91 -9.02
N LEU A 55 -21.20 -16.71 -9.48
CA LEU A 55 -20.91 -16.42 -10.89
C LEU A 55 -19.60 -17.09 -11.35
N PHE A 56 -18.58 -17.14 -10.48
CA PHE A 56 -17.31 -17.82 -10.78
C PHE A 56 -17.41 -19.34 -10.64
N ALA A 57 -18.17 -19.85 -9.67
CA ALA A 57 -18.39 -21.29 -9.47
C ALA A 57 -19.18 -21.92 -10.62
N HIS A 58 -19.95 -21.13 -11.37
CA HIS A 58 -20.57 -21.58 -12.60
C HIS A 58 -19.58 -21.79 -13.76
N GLN A 59 -18.33 -21.33 -13.64
CA GLN A 59 -17.34 -21.40 -14.71
C GLN A 59 -16.22 -22.44 -14.50
N THR A 60 -15.94 -22.98 -13.31
CA THR A 60 -15.07 -24.16 -13.12
C THR A 60 -15.07 -24.68 -11.67
N LEU A 61 -14.81 -25.98 -11.52
CA LEU A 61 -14.64 -26.81 -10.32
C LEU A 61 -13.70 -26.23 -9.23
N PHE A 62 -14.10 -25.16 -8.52
CA PHE A 62 -13.26 -24.51 -7.49
C PHE A 62 -13.90 -24.38 -6.09
N LYS A 63 -14.96 -25.14 -5.78
CA LYS A 63 -15.63 -25.05 -4.47
C LYS A 63 -14.77 -25.49 -3.28
N ASN A 64 -13.82 -26.41 -3.44
CA ASN A 64 -13.08 -26.97 -2.30
C ASN A 64 -11.76 -26.25 -1.94
N LYS A 65 -11.07 -25.59 -2.88
CA LYS A 65 -9.74 -24.98 -2.61
C LYS A 65 -9.78 -23.57 -2.01
N VAL A 66 -10.78 -22.76 -2.35
CA VAL A 66 -10.93 -21.39 -1.81
C VAL A 66 -11.35 -21.39 -0.35
N PHE A 67 -12.16 -22.39 0.06
CA PHE A 67 -12.59 -22.55 1.46
C PHE A 67 -11.42 -22.97 2.36
N LEU A 68 -10.53 -23.85 1.85
CA LEU A 68 -9.28 -24.23 2.51
C LEU A 68 -8.35 -23.04 2.73
N GLN A 69 -8.14 -22.18 1.73
CA GLN A 69 -7.29 -20.99 1.87
C GLN A 69 -7.83 -19.99 2.90
N LYS A 70 -9.15 -19.77 2.96
CA LYS A 70 -9.76 -18.89 3.96
C LYS A 70 -9.58 -19.43 5.39
N ASN A 71 -9.79 -20.74 5.59
CA ASN A 71 -9.64 -21.35 6.91
C ASN A 71 -8.18 -21.43 7.36
N ILE A 72 -7.25 -21.69 6.44
CA ILE A 72 -5.80 -21.64 6.69
C ILE A 72 -5.37 -20.20 7.04
N LEU A 73 -5.80 -19.20 6.28
CA LEU A 73 -5.48 -17.80 6.58
C LEU A 73 -6.03 -17.36 7.94
N ILE A 74 -7.25 -17.77 8.31
CA ILE A 74 -7.86 -17.44 9.60
C ILE A 74 -7.18 -18.21 10.74
N SER A 75 -6.84 -19.49 10.56
CA SER A 75 -6.21 -20.32 11.60
C SER A 75 -4.74 -19.94 11.83
N GLU A 76 -3.96 -19.72 10.77
CA GLU A 76 -2.57 -19.24 10.85
C GLU A 76 -2.52 -17.86 11.50
N PHE A 77 -3.42 -16.96 11.15
CA PHE A 77 -3.45 -15.62 11.75
C PHE A 77 -3.86 -15.64 13.23
N LYS A 78 -4.83 -16.49 13.61
CA LYS A 78 -5.16 -16.75 15.03
C LYS A 78 -3.98 -17.36 15.78
N SER A 79 -3.26 -18.28 15.16
CA SER A 79 -2.08 -18.93 15.77
C SER A 79 -0.94 -17.93 16.00
N LEU A 80 -0.64 -17.05 15.04
CA LEU A 80 0.37 -15.99 15.15
C LEU A 80 -0.01 -14.93 16.20
N TYR A 81 -1.31 -14.65 16.35
CA TYR A 81 -1.80 -13.75 17.38
C TYR A 81 -1.69 -14.37 18.78
N LYS A 82 -1.95 -15.69 18.92
CA LYS A 82 -1.74 -16.45 20.16
C LYS A 82 -0.25 -16.65 20.50
N PHE A 83 0.61 -16.86 19.51
CA PHE A 83 2.04 -17.14 19.71
C PHE A 83 2.81 -15.93 20.26
N ASN A 84 2.42 -14.71 19.86
CA ASN A 84 3.02 -13.48 20.41
C ASN A 84 2.58 -13.16 21.85
N LEU A 85 1.57 -13.85 22.38
CA LEU A 85 1.13 -13.73 23.77
C LEU A 85 1.81 -14.75 24.70
N LEU A 86 2.38 -15.84 24.16
CA LEU A 86 2.80 -17.00 24.96
C LEU A 86 4.30 -17.34 24.92
N LYS A 87 5.15 -16.57 24.23
CA LYS A 87 6.61 -16.75 24.32
C LYS A 87 7.29 -15.51 24.87
N ARG A 88 7.32 -15.43 26.19
CA ARG A 88 8.27 -14.64 26.97
C ARG A 88 8.75 -15.48 28.16
N THR A 89 9.36 -16.62 27.87
CA THR A 89 10.09 -17.42 28.86
C THR A 89 11.53 -16.92 28.89
N ASP A 90 11.84 -16.20 29.96
CA ASP A 90 13.13 -16.10 30.66
C ASP A 90 14.40 -16.15 29.81
N SER A 91 14.74 -14.98 29.25
CA SER A 91 16.14 -14.58 29.08
C SER A 91 16.33 -13.24 29.78
N ILE A 92 17.50 -13.10 30.40
CA ILE A 92 17.93 -12.06 31.34
C ILE A 92 17.33 -10.68 30.99
N LYS A 93 16.42 -10.20 31.84
CA LYS A 93 15.73 -8.92 31.71
C LYS A 93 16.71 -7.77 31.97
N VAL A 94 17.50 -7.39 30.98
CA VAL A 94 17.84 -5.97 30.85
C VAL A 94 16.50 -5.28 30.56
N LYS A 95 15.96 -4.56 31.55
CA LYS A 95 14.77 -3.71 31.37
C LYS A 95 15.13 -2.55 30.43
N THR A 96 15.37 -2.82 29.16
CA THR A 96 15.15 -1.82 28.12
C THR A 96 13.65 -1.62 28.13
N LYS A 97 13.16 -0.60 28.86
CA LYS A 97 11.82 -0.07 28.64
C LYS A 97 11.79 0.32 27.17
N SER A 98 11.31 -0.57 26.32
CA SER A 98 11.13 -0.25 24.92
C SER A 98 10.12 0.88 24.90
N TYR A 99 10.56 2.07 24.53
CA TYR A 99 9.76 3.31 24.44
C TYR A 99 8.66 3.24 23.37
N TYR A 100 8.25 2.03 22.96
CA TYR A 100 7.07 1.83 22.16
C TYR A 100 5.85 1.94 23.07
N PRO A 101 4.93 2.88 22.84
CA PRO A 101 3.71 2.98 23.62
C PRO A 101 2.87 1.70 23.40
N GLU A 102 2.93 0.76 24.35
CA GLU A 102 2.28 -0.55 24.27
C GLU A 102 0.75 -0.44 24.13
N ASP A 103 0.14 0.63 24.65
CA ASP A 103 -1.32 0.83 24.67
C ASP A 103 -1.92 1.33 23.35
N VAL A 104 -1.10 1.90 22.46
CA VAL A 104 -1.57 2.37 21.14
C VAL A 104 -1.92 1.18 20.22
N ASN A 105 -1.40 -0.01 20.50
CA ASN A 105 -1.43 -1.14 19.56
C ASN A 105 -2.76 -1.89 19.48
N LYS A 106 -3.61 -1.94 20.52
CA LYS A 106 -4.67 -2.97 20.56
C LYS A 106 -5.89 -2.67 19.67
N ASN A 107 -6.55 -1.52 19.83
CA ASN A 107 -7.78 -1.22 19.06
C ASN A 107 -7.49 -0.65 17.66
N PHE A 108 -6.39 0.09 17.53
CA PHE A 108 -6.06 0.76 16.28
C PHE A 108 -5.48 -0.19 15.23
N SER A 109 -4.69 -1.19 15.67
CA SER A 109 -4.27 -2.27 14.79
C SER A 109 -5.47 -2.96 14.15
N LYS A 110 -6.60 -3.11 14.85
CA LYS A 110 -7.77 -3.84 14.33
C LYS A 110 -8.38 -3.20 13.07
N ASN A 111 -8.53 -1.87 13.02
CA ASN A 111 -9.10 -1.21 11.84
C ASN A 111 -8.11 -1.14 10.67
N LEU A 112 -6.82 -0.92 10.94
CA LEU A 112 -5.79 -0.99 9.90
C LEU A 112 -5.64 -2.40 9.34
N ILE A 113 -5.63 -3.41 10.20
CA ILE A 113 -5.60 -4.82 9.81
C ILE A 113 -6.81 -5.14 8.93
N ARG A 114 -8.01 -4.63 9.25
CA ARG A 114 -9.19 -4.82 8.40
C ARG A 114 -9.02 -4.20 7.01
N LEU A 115 -8.58 -2.94 6.93
CA LEU A 115 -8.31 -2.29 5.65
C LEU A 115 -7.25 -3.04 4.83
N LEU A 116 -6.22 -3.54 5.51
CA LEU A 116 -5.15 -4.34 4.92
C LEU A 116 -5.67 -5.69 4.42
N ILE A 117 -6.49 -6.40 5.19
CA ILE A 117 -7.11 -7.65 4.75
C ILE A 117 -7.98 -7.41 3.51
N ILE A 118 -8.82 -6.38 3.51
CA ILE A 118 -9.64 -6.03 2.35
C ILE A 118 -8.75 -5.72 1.15
N TYR A 119 -7.74 -4.87 1.33
CA TYR A 119 -6.78 -4.55 0.28
C TYR A 119 -6.11 -5.80 -0.31
N LEU A 120 -5.68 -6.74 0.54
CA LEU A 120 -5.05 -7.96 0.09
C LEU A 120 -6.04 -8.86 -0.63
N MET A 121 -7.24 -9.06 -0.10
CA MET A 121 -8.28 -9.83 -0.80
C MET A 121 -8.58 -9.29 -2.20
N LEU A 122 -8.49 -7.98 -2.38
CA LEU A 122 -8.72 -7.33 -3.67
C LEU A 122 -7.53 -7.40 -4.64
N ASN A 123 -6.32 -7.67 -4.14
CA ASN A 123 -5.09 -7.60 -4.92
C ASN A 123 -4.32 -8.92 -5.01
N THR A 124 -4.76 -10.01 -4.35
CA THR A 124 -3.95 -11.25 -4.22
C THR A 124 -3.89 -12.15 -5.44
N SER A 125 -4.67 -11.90 -6.49
CA SER A 125 -4.68 -12.75 -7.68
C SER A 125 -4.21 -12.01 -8.93
N ILE A 126 -3.18 -12.57 -9.58
CA ILE A 126 -2.74 -12.17 -10.92
C ILE A 126 -2.66 -13.43 -11.80
N SER A 127 -3.12 -13.31 -13.04
CA SER A 127 -2.88 -14.32 -14.07
C SER A 127 -1.43 -14.27 -14.59
N ILE A 128 -0.73 -15.40 -14.52
CA ILE A 128 0.67 -15.60 -14.95
C ILE A 128 0.90 -15.13 -16.39
N ASN A 129 -0.09 -15.32 -17.27
CA ASN A 129 0.05 -15.01 -18.70
C ASN A 129 0.21 -13.51 -18.99
N THR A 130 -0.06 -12.63 -18.02
CA THR A 130 -0.03 -11.18 -18.24
C THR A 130 1.22 -10.50 -17.71
N TYR A 131 1.96 -11.10 -16.77
CA TYR A 131 3.08 -10.43 -16.11
C TYR A 131 4.26 -11.36 -15.84
N LYS A 132 5.43 -10.97 -16.36
CA LYS A 132 6.72 -11.58 -16.00
C LYS A 132 7.19 -11.00 -14.67
N ILE A 133 7.23 -11.84 -13.64
CA ILE A 133 7.75 -11.46 -12.32
C ILE A 133 9.26 -11.24 -12.41
N HIS A 134 9.74 -10.20 -11.73
CA HIS A 134 11.17 -9.95 -11.56
C HIS A 134 11.84 -10.96 -10.63
N ILE A 135 13.05 -11.41 -10.95
CA ILE A 135 13.75 -12.47 -10.20
C ILE A 135 13.90 -12.14 -8.71
N THR A 136 14.19 -10.89 -8.37
CA THR A 136 14.36 -10.45 -6.98
C THR A 136 13.05 -10.53 -6.19
N GLN A 137 11.89 -10.42 -6.83
CA GLN A 137 10.59 -10.56 -6.18
C GLN A 137 10.24 -12.03 -5.90
N LYS A 138 10.72 -12.96 -6.75
CA LYS A 138 10.46 -14.40 -6.60
C LYS A 138 10.85 -14.92 -5.22
N ILE A 139 12.02 -14.52 -4.76
CA ILE A 139 12.64 -15.00 -3.52
C ILE A 139 11.86 -14.53 -2.28
N PHE A 140 11.39 -13.28 -2.26
CA PHE A 140 10.78 -12.72 -1.07
C PHE A 140 9.28 -13.01 -0.95
N TYR A 141 8.58 -13.21 -2.07
CA TYR A 141 7.12 -13.08 -2.09
C TYR A 141 6.37 -14.23 -2.73
N PHE A 142 7.02 -15.16 -3.43
CA PHE A 142 6.30 -16.25 -4.08
C PHE A 142 6.34 -17.51 -3.25
N TYR A 143 5.16 -18.06 -3.00
CA TYR A 143 5.02 -19.33 -2.31
C TYR A 143 4.93 -20.48 -3.33
N HIS A 144 4.10 -20.32 -4.37
CA HIS A 144 3.87 -21.36 -5.37
C HIS A 144 3.29 -20.74 -6.66
N SER A 145 3.55 -21.36 -7.82
CA SER A 145 2.86 -21.08 -9.09
C SER A 145 2.08 -22.32 -9.52
N SER A 146 0.75 -22.22 -9.62
CA SER A 146 -0.10 -23.32 -10.11
C SER A 146 -1.10 -22.80 -11.13
N ASN A 147 -1.31 -23.53 -12.23
CA ASN A 147 -2.34 -23.26 -13.24
C ASN A 147 -2.32 -21.84 -13.80
N GLY A 148 -1.13 -21.28 -14.03
CA GLY A 148 -1.09 -19.91 -14.54
C GLY A 148 -1.54 -18.87 -13.51
N ILE A 149 -1.49 -19.15 -12.20
CA ILE A 149 -1.71 -18.17 -11.11
C ILE A 149 -0.54 -18.21 -10.14
N TYR A 150 -0.03 -17.04 -9.79
CA TYR A 150 0.97 -16.91 -8.73
C TYR A 150 0.32 -16.68 -7.36
N ILE A 151 0.79 -17.40 -6.35
CA ILE A 151 0.33 -17.25 -4.96
C ILE A 151 1.42 -16.56 -4.15
N THR A 152 1.10 -15.42 -3.54
CA THR A 152 2.04 -14.74 -2.65
C THR A 152 2.13 -15.38 -1.28
N ASN A 153 3.32 -15.38 -0.71
CA ASN A 153 3.53 -15.66 0.71
C ASN A 153 2.94 -14.53 1.57
N PHE A 154 1.69 -14.72 1.97
CA PHE A 154 0.92 -13.75 2.73
C PHE A 154 1.57 -13.38 4.07
N LEU A 155 2.22 -14.34 4.72
CA LEU A 155 2.93 -14.12 5.99
C LEU A 155 4.11 -13.16 5.82
N ASN A 156 4.93 -13.36 4.78
CA ASN A 156 6.03 -12.45 4.47
C ASN A 156 5.54 -11.07 4.10
N LEU A 157 4.45 -11.01 3.32
CA LEU A 157 3.85 -9.74 2.95
C LEU A 157 3.36 -8.97 4.20
N ILE A 158 2.64 -9.61 5.12
CA ILE A 158 2.22 -8.97 6.38
C ILE A 158 3.42 -8.47 7.18
N LYS A 159 4.49 -9.26 7.28
CA LYS A 159 5.71 -8.85 8.00
C LYS A 159 6.29 -7.56 7.43
N ILE A 160 6.36 -7.45 6.10
CA ILE A 160 6.89 -6.25 5.42
C ILE A 160 5.96 -5.06 5.57
N TRP A 161 4.64 -5.27 5.49
CA TRP A 161 3.67 -4.22 5.76
C TRP A 161 3.72 -3.72 7.20
N LYS A 162 3.95 -4.61 8.17
CA LYS A 162 4.15 -4.23 9.57
C LYS A 162 5.43 -3.40 9.72
N LYS A 163 6.53 -3.81 9.09
CA LYS A 163 7.79 -3.03 9.06
C LYS A 163 7.58 -1.65 8.42
N MET A 164 6.90 -1.61 7.28
CA MET A 164 6.54 -0.37 6.58
C MET A 164 5.73 0.56 7.48
N TYR A 165 4.71 0.03 8.16
CA TYR A 165 3.86 0.81 9.06
C TYR A 165 4.70 1.48 10.15
N TYR A 166 5.55 0.73 10.85
CA TYR A 166 6.40 1.30 11.90
C TYR A 166 7.43 2.29 11.36
N LEU A 167 8.02 2.01 10.21
CA LEU A 167 8.97 2.90 9.55
C LEU A 167 8.33 4.27 9.27
N ILE A 168 7.19 4.28 8.57
CA ILE A 168 6.45 5.51 8.24
C ILE A 168 5.93 6.19 9.50
N TYR A 169 5.42 5.41 10.46
CA TYR A 169 4.95 5.95 11.74
C TYR A 169 6.06 6.70 12.46
N ASN A 170 7.26 6.11 12.55
CA ASN A 170 8.41 6.73 13.20
C ASN A 170 8.87 7.98 12.44
N LEU A 171 8.91 7.94 11.10
CA LEU A 171 9.23 9.12 10.31
C LEU A 171 8.31 10.31 10.67
N PHE A 172 7.01 10.09 10.74
CA PHE A 172 6.07 11.15 11.15
C PHE A 172 6.15 11.51 12.63
N TYR A 173 6.34 10.54 13.51
CA TYR A 173 6.36 10.75 14.96
C TYR A 173 7.57 11.61 15.37
N PHE A 174 8.70 11.43 14.69
CA PHE A 174 9.92 12.24 14.86
C PHE A 174 9.99 13.47 13.95
N ASN A 175 8.89 13.83 13.27
CA ASN A 175 8.83 14.98 12.35
C ASN A 175 9.92 14.96 11.25
N ILE A 176 10.31 13.77 10.77
CA ILE A 176 11.24 13.65 9.65
C ILE A 176 10.47 14.00 8.37
N ASN A 177 10.95 15.03 7.68
CA ASN A 177 10.36 15.51 6.44
C ASN A 177 10.52 14.46 5.33
N MET A 178 9.39 14.05 4.74
CA MET A 178 9.32 13.04 3.70
C MET A 178 8.55 13.58 2.50
N LEU A 179 9.17 13.59 1.32
CA LEU A 179 8.51 13.91 0.06
C LEU A 179 7.60 12.76 -0.37
N LEU A 180 6.46 13.08 -0.95
CA LEU A 180 5.59 12.13 -1.62
C LEU A 180 5.69 12.32 -3.13
N PHE A 181 5.84 11.21 -3.86
CA PHE A 181 5.77 11.14 -5.31
C PHE A 181 4.63 10.20 -5.71
N GLY A 182 3.81 10.59 -6.69
CA GLY A 182 2.71 9.78 -7.19
C GLY A 182 2.40 10.06 -8.65
N SER A 183 1.54 9.24 -9.27
CA SER A 183 1.15 9.45 -10.67
C SER A 183 0.45 10.79 -10.87
N THR A 184 0.34 11.20 -12.14
CA THR A 184 -0.37 12.42 -12.54
C THR A 184 -1.83 12.45 -12.08
N ALA A 185 -2.45 11.29 -11.87
CA ALA A 185 -3.82 11.18 -11.38
C ALA A 185 -4.00 11.72 -9.95
N TYR A 186 -2.99 11.63 -9.09
CA TYR A 186 -3.02 12.08 -7.69
C TYR A 186 -2.24 13.37 -7.46
N LYS A 187 -2.18 14.20 -8.50
CA LYS A 187 -1.44 15.46 -8.55
C LYS A 187 -1.79 16.40 -7.39
N LYS A 188 -3.08 16.58 -7.09
CA LYS A 188 -3.55 17.50 -6.03
C LYS A 188 -3.24 16.96 -4.64
N GLU A 189 -3.41 15.66 -4.46
CA GLU A 189 -3.14 14.92 -3.23
C GLU A 189 -1.66 14.97 -2.88
N VAL A 190 -0.79 14.59 -3.82
CA VAL A 190 0.66 14.65 -3.68
C VAL A 190 1.11 16.08 -3.36
N PHE A 191 0.55 17.07 -4.05
CA PHE A 191 0.83 18.47 -3.78
C PHE A 191 0.49 18.86 -2.35
N SER A 192 -0.75 18.58 -1.93
CA SER A 192 -1.24 18.91 -0.59
C SER A 192 -0.43 18.24 0.52
N PHE A 193 0.08 17.04 0.26
CA PHE A 193 0.93 16.33 1.19
C PHE A 193 2.27 17.04 1.36
N ASN A 194 2.93 17.38 0.25
CA ASN A 194 4.25 18.01 0.24
C ASN A 194 4.23 19.48 0.66
N PHE A 195 3.10 20.17 0.47
CA PHE A 195 2.93 21.58 0.87
C PHE A 195 3.23 21.80 2.36
N ASN A 196 2.96 20.80 3.19
CA ASN A 196 3.19 20.86 4.64
C ASN A 196 4.67 20.75 5.06
N LEU A 197 5.60 20.47 4.13
CA LEU A 197 6.99 20.17 4.49
C LEU A 197 7.84 21.42 4.74
N ASN A 198 7.62 22.53 4.03
CA ASN A 198 8.28 23.82 4.33
C ASN A 198 7.74 24.97 3.46
N LYS A 199 7.80 26.22 3.96
CA LYS A 199 7.65 27.44 3.13
C LYS A 199 8.70 27.48 2.01
N TYR A 200 9.91 26.95 2.23
CA TYR A 200 10.96 26.91 1.21
C TYR A 200 10.67 25.94 0.07
N PHE A 201 9.90 24.88 0.32
CA PHE A 201 9.47 23.96 -0.73
C PHE A 201 8.72 24.71 -1.83
N LEU A 202 7.88 25.68 -1.47
CA LEU A 202 7.13 26.53 -2.40
C LEU A 202 8.02 27.27 -3.39
N LYS A 203 9.21 27.72 -2.96
CA LYS A 203 10.16 28.42 -3.83
C LYS A 203 10.71 27.50 -4.91
N TYR A 204 10.91 26.22 -4.58
CA TYR A 204 11.44 25.23 -5.53
C TYR A 204 10.36 24.57 -6.37
N LEU A 205 9.08 24.75 -6.03
CA LEU A 205 7.97 24.18 -6.78
C LEU A 205 7.95 24.58 -8.25
N ARG A 206 8.39 25.78 -8.61
CA ARG A 206 8.43 26.22 -10.00
C ARG A 206 9.38 25.38 -10.85
N TYR A 207 10.39 24.77 -10.21
CA TYR A 207 11.36 23.89 -10.84
C TYR A 207 10.96 22.41 -10.75
N PHE A 208 10.11 22.08 -9.79
CA PHE A 208 9.37 20.83 -9.85
C PHE A 208 8.22 21.00 -10.84
N ASN A 209 8.39 20.42 -12.03
CA ASN A 209 7.22 19.82 -12.66
C ASN A 209 6.77 18.68 -11.73
N LEU A 210 6.01 19.01 -10.69
CA LEU A 210 5.34 18.06 -9.77
C LEU A 210 4.48 17.06 -10.52
N TYR A 211 4.25 17.36 -11.79
CA TYR A 211 3.61 16.57 -12.80
C TYR A 211 4.76 16.19 -13.71
N PHE A 212 5.35 15.03 -13.45
CA PHE A 212 6.22 14.38 -14.42
C PHE A 212 5.35 14.04 -15.64
N THR A 213 5.18 15.02 -16.52
CA THR A 213 4.52 14.87 -17.82
C THR A 213 5.45 14.07 -18.72
N VAL A 214 4.89 13.08 -19.40
CA VAL A 214 5.50 11.96 -20.14
C VAL A 214 6.56 12.32 -21.21
N GLU A 215 6.90 13.60 -21.41
CA GLU A 215 7.97 13.95 -22.32
C GLU A 215 9.29 13.32 -21.88
N LYS A 216 10.07 12.84 -22.86
CA LYS A 216 11.36 12.17 -22.64
C LYS A 216 12.29 13.12 -21.87
N PHE A 217 12.25 13.01 -20.55
CA PHE A 217 12.96 13.88 -19.63
C PHE A 217 14.46 13.71 -19.84
N GLN A 218 15.09 14.73 -20.44
CA GLN A 218 16.53 14.86 -20.40
C GLN A 218 16.96 15.10 -18.95
N ILE A 219 18.11 14.54 -18.58
CA ILE A 219 18.74 14.72 -17.27
C ILE A 219 19.04 16.22 -17.08
N ASN A 220 18.09 16.95 -16.50
CA ASN A 220 18.18 18.40 -16.42
C ASN A 220 19.01 18.82 -15.19
N THR A 221 19.96 19.74 -15.38
CA THR A 221 20.81 20.31 -14.32
C THR A 221 19.98 20.90 -13.17
N VAL A 222 18.78 21.40 -13.50
CA VAL A 222 17.79 21.91 -12.55
C VAL A 222 17.38 20.87 -11.50
N TYR A 223 17.09 19.62 -11.89
CA TYR A 223 16.71 18.59 -10.92
C TYR A 223 17.84 18.26 -9.95
N LYS A 224 19.08 18.20 -10.46
CA LYS A 224 20.29 18.02 -9.66
C LYS A 224 20.40 19.10 -8.59
N TYR A 225 20.24 20.37 -8.98
CA TYR A 225 20.26 21.49 -8.03
C TYR A 225 19.13 21.40 -7.00
N VAL A 226 17.91 21.07 -7.45
CA VAL A 226 16.73 21.02 -6.58
C VAL A 226 16.85 19.91 -5.52
N PHE A 227 17.17 18.67 -5.90
CA PHE A 227 17.32 17.58 -4.94
C PHE A 227 18.51 17.80 -4.01
N TYR A 228 19.61 18.34 -4.52
CA TYR A 228 20.73 18.74 -3.66
C TYR A 228 20.28 19.74 -2.59
N LYS A 229 19.55 20.79 -3.01
CA LYS A 229 19.10 21.84 -2.11
C LYS A 229 18.07 21.36 -1.09
N LEU A 230 17.08 20.58 -1.50
CA LEU A 230 16.11 20.00 -0.57
C LEU A 230 16.79 19.11 0.48
N ASN A 231 17.87 18.41 0.11
CA ASN A 231 18.64 17.60 1.06
C ASN A 231 19.35 18.48 2.10
N LEU A 232 19.96 19.60 1.67
CA LEU A 232 20.54 20.59 2.59
C LEU A 232 19.50 21.18 3.55
N GLU A 233 18.25 21.36 3.10
CA GLU A 233 17.11 21.80 3.92
C GLU A 233 16.58 20.71 4.88
N GLY A 234 17.25 19.56 4.97
CA GLY A 234 16.91 18.48 5.89
C GLY A 234 15.81 17.52 5.40
N ILE A 235 15.35 17.65 4.16
CA ILE A 235 14.41 16.69 3.56
C ILE A 235 15.22 15.51 3.04
N LYS A 236 15.23 14.40 3.81
CA LYS A 236 16.08 13.23 3.54
C LYS A 236 15.31 11.95 3.21
N ALA A 237 13.98 11.98 3.24
CA ALA A 237 13.16 10.81 2.93
C ALA A 237 12.21 11.09 1.76
N ALA A 238 11.88 10.05 1.00
CA ALA A 238 10.90 10.10 -0.06
C ALA A 238 10.04 8.83 -0.09
N PHE A 239 8.74 8.99 -0.31
CA PHE A 239 7.78 7.93 -0.53
C PHE A 239 7.30 7.97 -1.98
N ILE A 240 7.48 6.88 -2.72
CA ILE A 240 7.15 6.76 -4.14
C ILE A 240 5.94 5.82 -4.31
N LEU A 241 4.78 6.39 -4.63
CA LEU A 241 3.55 5.64 -4.90
C LEU A 241 3.62 4.87 -6.23
N ASP A 242 4.40 5.38 -7.19
CA ASP A 242 4.54 4.81 -8.53
C ASP A 242 6.02 4.78 -8.96
N THR A 243 6.67 3.64 -8.71
CA THR A 243 8.09 3.46 -9.05
C THR A 243 8.33 3.35 -10.56
N TYR A 244 7.32 2.98 -11.36
CA TYR A 244 7.44 2.95 -12.82
C TYR A 244 7.51 4.37 -13.40
N HIS A 245 6.59 5.23 -12.96
CA HIS A 245 6.47 6.59 -13.45
C HIS A 245 7.62 7.48 -12.98
N HIS A 246 8.19 7.20 -11.81
CA HIS A 246 9.21 8.03 -11.16
C HIS A 246 10.64 7.48 -11.24
N LYS A 247 10.97 6.68 -12.27
CA LYS A 247 12.33 6.13 -12.44
C LYS A 247 13.43 7.19 -12.45
N ASN A 248 13.21 8.32 -13.15
CA ASN A 248 14.19 9.41 -13.18
C ASN A 248 14.31 10.12 -11.83
N SER A 249 13.18 10.32 -11.14
CA SER A 249 13.17 10.89 -9.78
C SER A 249 13.93 9.99 -8.81
N LEU A 250 13.71 8.67 -8.89
CA LEU A 250 14.41 7.68 -8.09
C LEU A 250 15.92 7.75 -8.29
N TYR A 251 16.38 7.88 -9.54
CA TYR A 251 17.81 8.05 -9.85
C TYR A 251 18.41 9.25 -9.09
N TYR A 252 17.76 10.41 -9.12
CA TYR A 252 18.26 11.58 -8.39
C TYR A 252 18.16 11.43 -6.87
N LEU A 253 17.05 10.88 -6.37
CA LEU A 253 16.89 10.62 -4.94
C LEU A 253 18.03 9.73 -4.42
N GLN A 254 18.36 8.65 -5.13
CA GLN A 254 19.48 7.79 -4.78
C GLN A 254 20.82 8.53 -4.87
N LYS A 255 21.06 9.28 -5.95
CA LYS A 255 22.30 10.07 -6.14
C LYS A 255 22.54 11.08 -5.02
N TYR A 256 21.48 11.62 -4.44
CA TYR A 256 21.55 12.57 -3.32
C TYR A 256 21.28 11.92 -1.96
N TYR A 257 21.43 10.60 -1.84
CA TYR A 257 21.34 9.84 -0.59
C TYR A 257 20.01 10.00 0.17
N TYR A 258 18.91 10.19 -0.55
CA TYR A 258 17.58 10.13 0.05
C TYR A 258 17.26 8.70 0.45
N PHE A 259 16.64 8.53 1.62
CA PHE A 259 16.02 7.28 2.00
C PHE A 259 14.68 7.13 1.29
N THR A 260 14.60 6.17 0.36
CA THR A 260 13.44 5.96 -0.50
C THR A 260 12.59 4.78 -0.03
N ILE A 261 11.28 5.03 0.12
CA ILE A 261 10.26 4.02 0.39
C ILE A 261 9.40 3.92 -0.86
N GLY A 262 9.39 2.78 -1.53
CA GLY A 262 8.73 2.62 -2.83
C GLY A 262 7.65 1.57 -2.83
N ILE A 263 6.55 1.85 -3.50
CA ILE A 263 5.61 0.83 -3.91
C ILE A 263 6.13 0.21 -5.21
N THR A 264 6.57 -1.06 -5.14
CA THR A 264 7.20 -1.76 -6.26
C THR A 264 6.30 -2.88 -6.76
N PRO A 265 5.84 -2.84 -8.03
CA PRO A 265 5.10 -3.96 -8.60
C PRO A 265 5.99 -5.22 -8.71
N LEU A 266 5.38 -6.41 -8.67
CA LEU A 266 6.09 -7.70 -8.78
C LEU A 266 6.89 -7.85 -10.10
N THR A 267 6.61 -7.01 -11.09
CA THR A 267 7.35 -6.95 -12.37
C THR A 267 8.66 -6.15 -12.29
N GLN A 268 8.94 -5.48 -11.17
CA GLN A 268 10.10 -4.61 -11.00
C GLN A 268 11.03 -5.09 -9.91
N ASP A 269 12.27 -4.61 -9.99
CA ASP A 269 13.28 -4.87 -8.98
C ASP A 269 12.96 -4.15 -7.66
N ILE A 270 13.04 -4.87 -6.55
CA ILE A 270 12.92 -4.34 -5.19
C ILE A 270 14.06 -3.36 -4.85
N THR A 271 15.24 -3.51 -5.48
CA THR A 271 16.43 -2.71 -5.20
C THR A 271 16.31 -1.26 -5.68
N LEU A 272 15.29 -0.94 -6.48
CA LEU A 272 15.00 0.42 -6.94
C LEU A 272 14.76 1.41 -5.78
N THR A 273 14.44 0.90 -4.58
CA THR A 273 14.23 1.71 -3.39
C THR A 273 14.89 1.10 -2.16
N ASN A 274 15.24 1.93 -1.17
CA ASN A 274 15.84 1.45 0.07
C ASN A 274 14.88 0.58 0.90
N PHE A 275 13.58 0.90 0.85
CA PHE A 275 12.53 0.06 1.41
C PHE A 275 11.42 -0.15 0.38
N SER A 276 11.37 -1.36 -0.18
CA SER A 276 10.36 -1.76 -1.16
C SER A 276 9.14 -2.37 -0.49
N ILE A 277 7.97 -1.86 -0.89
CA ILE A 277 6.65 -2.39 -0.56
C ILE A 277 6.16 -3.13 -1.80
N PRO A 278 6.20 -4.48 -1.79
CA PRO A 278 5.75 -5.27 -2.92
C PRO A 278 4.25 -5.10 -3.12
N ILE A 279 3.84 -4.86 -4.36
CA ILE A 279 2.44 -4.92 -4.77
C ILE A 279 2.33 -5.75 -6.03
N PHE A 280 1.17 -6.34 -6.22
CA PHE A 280 0.86 -7.15 -7.39
C PHE A 280 0.93 -6.33 -8.68
N LEU A 281 0.08 -5.30 -8.77
CA LEU A 281 -0.05 -4.43 -9.94
C LEU A 281 -0.05 -2.98 -9.50
N ASN A 282 0.68 -2.14 -10.22
CA ASN A 282 0.64 -0.70 -10.01
C ASN A 282 -0.62 -0.10 -10.65
N THR A 283 -1.72 -0.11 -9.90
CA THR A 283 -3.01 0.48 -10.31
C THR A 283 -3.24 1.80 -9.57
N LEU A 284 -4.06 2.69 -10.15
CA LEU A 284 -4.47 3.93 -9.48
C LEU A 284 -5.13 3.66 -8.12
N MET A 285 -5.97 2.62 -8.04
CA MET A 285 -6.58 2.21 -6.78
C MET A 285 -5.55 1.86 -5.69
N ASN A 286 -4.46 1.19 -6.07
CA ASN A 286 -3.37 0.88 -5.14
C ASN A 286 -2.67 2.16 -4.68
N GLN A 287 -2.37 3.08 -5.59
CA GLN A 287 -1.77 4.37 -5.23
C GLN A 287 -2.68 5.18 -4.28
N PHE A 288 -3.99 5.23 -4.54
CA PHE A 288 -4.95 5.88 -3.66
C PHE A 288 -5.02 5.23 -2.28
N PHE A 289 -5.06 3.89 -2.24
CA PHE A 289 -5.06 3.14 -0.98
C PHE A 289 -3.83 3.52 -0.13
N PHE A 290 -2.64 3.51 -0.71
CA PHE A 290 -1.42 3.85 0.02
C PHE A 290 -1.35 5.32 0.40
N TYR A 291 -1.84 6.23 -0.44
CA TYR A 291 -1.99 7.63 -0.07
C TYR A 291 -2.88 7.79 1.17
N ARG A 292 -4.05 7.15 1.20
CA ARG A 292 -4.94 7.15 2.37
C ARG A 292 -4.28 6.52 3.59
N LEU A 293 -3.55 5.43 3.40
CA LEU A 293 -2.80 4.77 4.46
C LEU A 293 -1.76 5.71 5.09
N LEU A 294 -0.99 6.43 4.26
CA LEU A 294 -0.01 7.43 4.71
C LEU A 294 -0.66 8.51 5.57
N LEU A 295 -1.79 9.07 5.14
CA LEU A 295 -2.52 10.08 5.90
C LEU A 295 -3.01 9.55 7.25
N ILE A 296 -3.51 8.31 7.28
CA ILE A 296 -3.91 7.65 8.52
C ILE A 296 -2.70 7.53 9.45
N ILE A 297 -1.58 6.97 8.98
CA ILE A 297 -0.36 6.79 9.79
C ILE A 297 0.12 8.14 10.33
N LYS A 298 0.18 9.18 9.49
CA LYS A 298 0.55 10.55 9.86
C LYS A 298 -0.33 11.09 10.99
N LYS A 299 -1.66 11.00 10.84
CA LYS A 299 -2.62 11.47 11.85
C LYS A 299 -2.38 10.79 13.20
N ASN A 300 -2.07 9.50 13.22
CA ASN A 300 -1.83 8.78 14.46
C ASN A 300 -0.50 9.11 15.10
N ALA A 301 0.55 9.25 14.29
CA ALA A 301 1.86 9.66 14.78
C ALA A 301 1.77 11.01 15.50
N ILE A 302 1.14 12.01 14.86
CA ILE A 302 0.93 13.35 15.42
C ILE A 302 0.05 13.29 16.68
N LYS A 303 -1.06 12.54 16.65
CA LYS A 303 -1.93 12.38 17.83
C LYS A 303 -1.17 11.82 19.02
N ASN A 304 -0.36 10.79 18.82
CA ASN A 304 0.38 10.16 19.90
C ASN A 304 1.51 11.04 20.43
N GLN A 305 2.19 11.75 19.53
CA GLN A 305 3.19 12.75 19.90
C GLN A 305 2.57 13.83 20.80
N TYR A 306 1.37 14.32 20.45
CA TYR A 306 0.63 15.28 21.28
C TYR A 306 0.25 14.72 22.65
N LEU A 307 -0.33 13.51 22.71
CA LEU A 307 -0.71 12.87 23.98
C LEU A 307 0.49 12.68 24.91
N GLN A 308 1.64 12.32 24.35
CA GLN A 308 2.86 12.16 25.12
C GLN A 308 3.39 13.51 25.66
N LYS A 309 3.41 14.57 24.84
CA LYS A 309 3.76 15.92 25.30
C LYS A 309 2.83 16.39 26.42
N LYS A 310 1.51 16.17 26.27
CA LYS A 310 0.53 16.49 27.30
C LYS A 310 0.80 15.75 28.61
N LYS A 311 1.17 14.46 28.54
CA LYS A 311 1.54 13.69 29.74
C LYS A 311 2.76 14.28 30.45
N TYR A 312 3.78 14.72 29.71
CA TYR A 312 4.95 15.36 30.31
C TYR A 312 4.64 16.72 30.92
N TRP A 313 3.79 17.54 30.27
CA TRP A 313 3.35 18.81 30.85
C TRP A 313 2.61 18.63 32.18
N ASN A 314 1.73 17.65 32.27
CA ASN A 314 1.03 17.34 33.51
C ASN A 314 1.93 16.80 34.63
N LEU A 315 3.16 16.37 34.33
CA LEU A 315 4.14 15.95 35.35
C LEU A 315 5.03 17.10 35.84
N LEU A 316 5.03 18.23 35.13
CA LEU A 316 5.80 19.43 35.49
C LEU A 316 4.98 20.43 36.30
N GLN A 317 3.66 20.25 36.35
CA GLN A 317 2.73 20.96 37.23
C GLN A 317 2.57 20.15 38.52
#